data_AF-A0A915IMI9-F1
#
_entry.id   AF-A0A915IMI9-F1
#
_cell.length_a   1.000
_cell.length_b   1.000
_cell.length_c   1.000
_cell.angle_alpha   90.00
_cell.angle_beta   90.00
_cell.angle_gamma   90.00
#
_symmetry.space_group_name_H-M   'P 1'
#
loop_
_entity.id
_entity.type
_entity.pdbx_description
1 polymer ?
#
loop_
_entity_poly.entity_id
_entity_poly.type
_entity_poly.pdbx_seq_one_letter_code
_entity_poly.pdbx_strand_id
1 'polypeptide(L)'
;SVGDCDGHGRKSEVSFRDLEIIQSALTENPETTTKEMKKIMDDAGQDLGEKTLIRARQSLDESKIQLESFTKKCYRREGCPATLKGKYKHPLSVLIWGGISRKGAAPIVIFTGIMDADF
;
A
#
# COMPACT_ATOMS: atom_id res chain seq x y z
N SER A 1 7.53 -1.72 -46.28
CA SER A 1 6.60 -2.40 -45.36
C SER A 1 7.44 -3.02 -44.26
N VAL A 2 7.70 -2.27 -43.19
CA VAL A 2 8.42 -2.78 -42.01
C VAL A 2 7.33 -3.35 -41.13
N GLY A 3 7.32 -4.67 -40.96
CA GLY A 3 6.40 -5.34 -40.05
C GLY A 3 6.85 -5.05 -38.63
N ASP A 4 6.03 -4.32 -37.88
CA ASP A 4 6.17 -4.20 -36.44
C ASP A 4 5.93 -5.58 -35.83
N CYS A 5 7.01 -6.21 -35.37
CA CYS A 5 6.94 -7.41 -34.57
C CYS A 5 6.53 -6.99 -33.15
N ASP A 6 5.22 -6.99 -32.90
CA ASP A 6 4.63 -6.87 -31.57
C ASP A 6 5.14 -8.03 -30.71
N GLY A 7 6.15 -7.75 -29.89
CA GLY A 7 6.69 -8.69 -28.93
C GLY A 7 5.63 -9.05 -27.91
N HIS A 8 5.00 -10.22 -28.09
CA HIS A 8 4.18 -10.89 -27.06
C HIS A 8 5.06 -11.40 -25.91
N GLY A 9 5.72 -10.49 -25.19
CA GLY A 9 6.27 -10.77 -23.88
C GLY A 9 5.17 -10.61 -22.84
N ARG A 10 4.83 -11.69 -22.12
CA ARG A 10 3.95 -11.59 -20.94
C ARG A 10 4.45 -10.46 -20.04
N LYS A 11 3.61 -9.46 -19.77
CA LYS A 11 3.92 -8.41 -18.78
C LYS A 11 4.10 -9.09 -17.43
N SER A 12 5.36 -9.29 -17.06
CA SER A 12 5.74 -9.82 -15.74
C SER A 12 5.75 -8.72 -14.66
N GLU A 13 5.48 -7.49 -15.07
CA GLU A 13 5.63 -6.30 -14.25
C GLU A 13 4.27 -5.65 -14.04
N VAL A 14 3.90 -5.50 -12.77
CA VAL A 14 2.66 -4.87 -12.32
C VAL A 14 2.83 -3.35 -12.41
N SER A 15 1.94 -2.71 -13.15
CA SER A 15 1.85 -1.26 -13.25
C SER A 15 1.07 -0.66 -12.07
N PHE A 16 1.21 0.64 -11.83
CA PHE A 16 0.40 1.33 -10.81
C PHE A 16 -1.10 1.27 -11.14
N ARG A 17 -1.45 1.37 -12.41
CA ARG A 17 -2.83 1.23 -12.88
C ARG A 17 -3.41 -0.15 -12.56
N ASP A 18 -2.58 -1.18 -12.62
CA ASP A 18 -3.00 -2.54 -12.29
C ASP A 18 -3.35 -2.65 -10.79
N LEU A 19 -2.53 -2.03 -9.93
CA LEU A 19 -2.79 -1.97 -8.49
C LEU A 19 -4.06 -1.17 -8.16
N GLU A 20 -4.32 -0.06 -8.86
CA GLU A 20 -5.54 0.74 -8.70
C GLU A 20 -6.80 -0.05 -9.06
N ILE A 21 -6.76 -0.81 -10.15
CA ILE A 21 -7.93 -1.63 -10.54
C ILE A 21 -8.12 -2.79 -9.56
N ILE A 22 -7.05 -3.43 -9.12
CA ILE A 22 -7.10 -4.48 -8.09
C ILE A 22 -7.66 -3.91 -6.77
N GLN A 23 -7.24 -2.71 -6.38
CA GLN A 23 -7.76 -2.00 -5.23
C GLN A 23 -9.27 -1.78 -5.35
N SER A 24 -9.73 -1.17 -6.45
CA SER A 24 -11.15 -0.87 -6.69
C SER A 24 -12.00 -2.13 -6.55
N ALA A 25 -11.55 -3.24 -7.15
CA ALA A 25 -12.26 -4.51 -7.09
C ALA A 25 -12.32 -5.10 -5.67
N LEU A 26 -11.25 -4.95 -4.88
CA LEU A 26 -11.21 -5.42 -3.48
C LEU A 26 -12.05 -4.56 -2.53
N THR A 27 -12.17 -3.26 -2.81
CA THR A 27 -13.05 -2.37 -2.05
C THR A 27 -14.52 -2.71 -2.29
N GLU A 28 -14.91 -2.96 -3.54
CA GLU A 28 -16.29 -3.35 -3.88
C GLU A 28 -16.65 -4.74 -3.33
N ASN A 29 -15.72 -5.70 -3.42
CA ASN A 29 -15.92 -7.04 -2.89
C ASN A 29 -14.60 -7.63 -2.36
N PRO A 30 -14.41 -7.70 -1.02
CA PRO A 30 -13.18 -8.21 -0.42
C PRO A 30 -12.96 -9.71 -0.66
N GLU A 31 -14.03 -10.45 -0.98
CA GLU A 31 -13.99 -11.89 -1.26
C GLU A 31 -13.78 -12.20 -2.74
N THR A 32 -13.52 -11.20 -3.59
CA THR A 32 -13.29 -11.39 -5.02
C THR A 32 -12.23 -12.46 -5.27
N THR A 33 -12.61 -13.49 -6.03
CA THR A 33 -11.74 -14.62 -6.36
C THR A 33 -10.71 -14.24 -7.41
N THR A 34 -9.59 -14.96 -7.48
CA THR A 34 -8.55 -14.70 -8.50
C THR A 34 -9.10 -14.81 -9.93
N LYS A 35 -10.11 -15.64 -10.18
CA LYS A 35 -10.73 -15.80 -11.51
C LYS A 35 -11.56 -14.58 -11.90
N GLU A 36 -12.36 -14.07 -10.97
CA GLU A 36 -13.15 -12.85 -11.17
C GLU A 36 -12.22 -11.65 -11.35
N MET A 37 -11.19 -11.55 -10.52
CA MET A 37 -10.21 -10.49 -10.63
C MET A 37 -9.43 -10.54 -11.95
N LYS A 38 -9.10 -11.73 -12.45
CA LYS A 38 -8.50 -11.90 -13.77
C LYS A 38 -9.44 -11.41 -14.88
N LYS A 39 -10.73 -11.75 -14.78
CA LYS A 39 -11.73 -11.25 -15.72
C LYS A 39 -11.80 -9.71 -15.72
N ILE A 40 -11.80 -9.09 -14.54
CA ILE A 40 -11.78 -7.62 -14.39
C ILE A 40 -10.52 -7.01 -15.04
N MET A 41 -9.35 -7.64 -14.85
CA MET A 41 -8.11 -7.21 -15.48
C MET A 41 -8.17 -7.34 -17.02
N ASP A 42 -8.67 -8.48 -17.51
CA ASP A 42 -8.82 -8.76 -18.93
C ASP A 42 -9.78 -7.75 -19.60
N ASP A 43 -10.92 -7.45 -18.93
CA ASP A 43 -11.90 -6.45 -19.38
C ASP A 43 -11.31 -5.02 -19.36
N ALA A 44 -10.36 -4.74 -18.45
CA ALA A 44 -9.59 -3.49 -18.41
C ALA A 44 -8.40 -3.46 -19.40
N GLY A 45 -8.22 -4.51 -20.22
CA GLY A 45 -7.14 -4.63 -21.20
C GLY A 45 -5.76 -4.89 -20.59
N GLN A 46 -5.70 -5.39 -19.35
CA GLN A 46 -4.46 -5.81 -18.69
C GLN A 46 -4.32 -7.33 -18.71
N ASP A 47 -3.44 -7.85 -19.57
CA ASP A 47 -3.08 -9.27 -19.57
C ASP A 47 -2.04 -9.56 -18.47
N LEU A 48 -2.54 -9.84 -17.26
CA LEU A 48 -1.75 -10.27 -16.11
C LEU A 48 -1.89 -11.77 -15.88
N GLY A 49 -0.76 -12.45 -15.75
CA GLY A 49 -0.76 -13.86 -15.33
C GLY A 49 -1.32 -14.03 -13.91
N GLU A 50 -2.06 -15.11 -13.65
CA GLU A 50 -2.69 -15.36 -12.34
C GLU A 50 -1.71 -15.31 -11.15
N LYS A 51 -0.48 -15.80 -11.33
CA LYS A 51 0.57 -15.72 -10.31
C LYS A 51 0.97 -14.27 -10.01
N THR A 52 1.06 -13.45 -11.05
CA THR A 52 1.36 -12.03 -10.95
C THR A 52 0.22 -11.30 -10.27
N LEU A 53 -1.03 -11.65 -10.60
CA LEU A 53 -2.24 -11.09 -9.99
C LEU A 53 -2.33 -11.40 -8.49
N ILE A 54 -2.08 -12.64 -8.09
CA ILE A 54 -2.05 -13.04 -6.67
C ILE A 54 -0.98 -12.23 -5.92
N ARG A 55 0.21 -12.07 -6.52
CA ARG A 55 1.29 -11.31 -5.91
C ARG A 55 0.97 -9.82 -5.81
N ALA A 56 0.33 -9.25 -6.83
CA ALA A 56 -0.12 -7.87 -6.85
C ALA A 56 -1.17 -7.62 -5.77
N ARG A 57 -2.16 -8.51 -5.64
CA ARG A 57 -3.14 -8.49 -4.54
C ARG A 57 -2.47 -8.52 -3.17
N GLN A 58 -1.50 -9.41 -2.97
CA GLN A 58 -0.76 -9.51 -1.70
C GLN A 58 0.15 -8.31 -1.42
N SER A 59 0.44 -7.49 -2.42
CA SER A 59 1.30 -6.32 -2.27
C SER A 59 0.57 -5.09 -1.76
N LEU A 60 -0.76 -5.14 -1.70
CA LEU A 60 -1.64 -4.15 -1.09
C LEU A 60 -1.89 -4.54 0.35
N ASP A 61 -1.64 -3.64 1.28
CA ASP A 61 -1.86 -3.91 2.71
C ASP A 61 -2.18 -2.63 3.49
N GLU A 62 -2.77 -2.83 4.67
CA GLU A 62 -2.98 -1.79 5.67
C GLU A 62 -1.95 -1.90 6.79
N SER A 63 -1.51 -0.76 7.33
CA SER A 63 -0.58 -0.75 8.45
C SER A 63 -0.83 0.39 9.41
N LYS A 64 -0.66 0.14 10.70
CA LYS A 64 -0.72 1.16 11.76
C LYS A 64 0.69 1.61 12.10
N ILE A 65 1.01 2.86 11.79
CA ILE A 65 2.28 3.47 12.17
C ILE A 65 2.07 4.31 13.42
N GLN A 66 2.83 4.00 14.47
CA GLN A 66 2.84 4.78 15.70
C GLN A 66 4.06 5.70 15.72
N LEU A 67 3.83 6.99 15.96
CA LEU A 67 4.90 7.96 16.14
C LEU A 67 5.46 7.87 17.55
N GLU A 68 6.73 7.55 17.64
CA GLU A 68 7.50 7.59 18.87
C GLU A 68 8.37 8.84 18.92
N SER A 69 8.51 9.42 20.12
CA SER A 69 9.46 10.50 20.34
C SER A 69 10.84 9.95 20.63
N PHE A 70 11.71 10.03 19.65
CA PHE A 70 13.15 9.74 19.80
C PHE A 70 13.96 10.98 20.21
N THR A 71 13.33 11.98 20.84
CA THR A 71 14.02 13.25 21.12
C THR A 71 15.14 13.05 22.15
N LYS A 72 16.40 13.05 21.68
CA LYS A 72 17.60 12.89 22.53
C LYS A 72 17.96 14.13 23.36
N LYS A 73 17.45 15.31 22.98
CA LYS A 73 17.72 16.57 23.69
C LYS A 73 16.76 16.75 24.86
N CYS A 74 17.30 16.86 26.07
CA CYS A 74 16.58 17.26 27.29
C CYS A 74 17.18 18.58 27.78
N TYR A 75 16.34 19.58 28.01
CA TYR A 75 16.76 20.78 28.73
C TYR A 75 16.47 20.55 30.21
N ARG A 76 17.50 20.75 31.05
CA ARG A 76 17.38 20.68 32.50
C ARG A 76 17.82 21.99 33.10
N ARG A 77 17.23 22.34 34.24
CA ARG A 77 17.75 23.43 35.07
C ARG A 77 19.12 23.01 35.62
N GLU A 78 20.05 23.96 35.65
CA GLU A 78 21.37 23.74 36.22
C GLU A 78 21.24 23.27 37.69
N GLY A 79 22.01 22.23 38.06
CA GLY A 79 21.94 21.60 39.38
C GLY A 79 20.84 20.53 39.57
N CYS A 80 19.90 20.35 38.62
CA CYS A 80 18.89 19.29 38.73
C CYS A 80 19.31 18.00 38.00
N PRO A 81 18.92 16.80 38.50
CA PRO A 81 19.15 15.55 37.79
C PRO A 81 18.37 15.51 36.47
N ALA A 82 18.92 14.80 35.47
CA ALA A 82 18.20 14.58 34.22
C ALA A 82 16.99 13.66 34.48
N THR A 83 15.79 14.13 34.14
CA THR A 83 14.59 13.31 34.21
C THR A 83 14.51 12.38 32.99
N LEU A 84 14.14 11.12 33.21
CA LEU A 84 13.73 10.22 32.14
C LEU A 84 12.53 10.85 31.44
N LYS A 85 12.58 10.94 30.10
CA LYS A 85 11.41 11.38 29.34
C LYS A 85 10.29 10.39 29.57
N GLY A 86 9.12 10.90 29.95
CA GLY A 86 7.92 10.09 30.04
C GLY A 86 7.59 9.49 28.67
N LYS A 87 7.10 8.25 28.65
CA LYS A 87 6.40 7.73 27.48
C LYS A 87 5.16 8.58 27.25
N TYR A 88 4.83 8.86 26.00
CA TYR A 88 3.59 9.57 25.67
C TYR A 88 2.41 8.77 26.23
N LYS A 89 1.56 9.45 27.02
CA LYS A 89 0.35 8.83 27.58
C LYS A 89 -0.59 8.35 26.47
N HIS A 90 -0.61 9.07 25.35
CA HIS A 90 -1.40 8.77 24.16
C HIS A 90 -0.49 8.90 22.93
N PRO A 91 0.07 7.78 22.42
CA PRO A 91 0.87 7.79 21.20
C PRO A 91 0.02 8.24 20.01
N LEU A 92 0.59 9.08 19.15
CA LEU A 92 -0.05 9.45 17.90
C LEU A 92 0.15 8.31 16.90
N SER A 93 -0.92 7.65 16.49
CA SER A 93 -0.89 6.59 15.48
C SER A 93 -1.70 6.98 14.26
N VAL A 94 -1.16 6.70 13.09
CA VAL A 94 -1.86 6.83 11.80
C VAL A 94 -2.07 5.44 11.22
N LEU A 95 -3.22 5.24 10.59
CA LEU A 95 -3.44 4.08 9.72
C LEU A 95 -3.02 4.51 8.32
N ILE A 96 -2.34 3.61 7.62
CA ILE A 96 -1.96 3.80 6.22
C ILE A 96 -2.45 2.62 5.41
N TRP A 97 -2.74 2.87 4.14
CA TRP A 97 -2.99 1.83 3.14
C TRP A 97 -2.13 2.13 1.93
N GLY A 98 -1.55 1.10 1.33
CA GLY A 98 -0.73 1.29 0.14
C GLY A 98 -0.26 -0.01 -0.49
N GLY A 99 0.41 0.15 -1.62
CA GLY A 99 0.94 -0.95 -2.43
C GLY A 99 2.43 -0.83 -2.71
N ILE A 100 3.10 -1.96 -2.98
CA ILE A 100 4.47 -1.96 -3.50
C ILE A 100 4.61 -2.79 -4.77
N SER A 101 5.29 -2.24 -5.77
CA SER A 101 5.64 -2.93 -7.01
C SER A 101 7.16 -2.93 -7.22
N ARG A 102 7.64 -3.65 -8.24
CA ARG A 102 9.04 -3.56 -8.66
C ARG A 102 9.45 -2.16 -9.13
N LYS A 103 8.49 -1.34 -9.58
CA LYS A 103 8.72 0.05 -10.01
C LYS A 103 8.77 1.04 -8.85
N GLY A 104 8.42 0.60 -7.64
CA GLY A 104 8.41 1.42 -6.44
C GLY A 104 7.09 1.37 -5.70
N ALA A 105 6.97 2.26 -4.71
CA ALA A 105 5.77 2.42 -3.91
C ALA A 105 4.62 2.96 -4.76
N ALA A 106 3.45 2.36 -4.62
CA ALA A 106 2.21 2.91 -5.11
C ALA A 106 1.79 4.12 -4.23
N PRO A 107 0.83 4.94 -4.66
CA PRO A 107 0.27 5.99 -3.82
C PRO A 107 -0.14 5.45 -2.44
N ILE A 108 0.20 6.19 -1.39
CA ILE A 108 -0.14 5.85 0.00
C ILE A 108 -1.32 6.71 0.41
N VAL A 109 -2.30 6.10 1.06
CA VAL A 109 -3.43 6.77 1.69
C VAL A 109 -3.19 6.81 3.20
N ILE A 110 -3.31 7.99 3.81
CA ILE A 110 -3.16 8.19 5.26
C ILE A 110 -4.53 8.47 5.84
N PHE A 111 -4.94 7.67 6.83
CA PHE A 111 -6.20 7.84 7.53
C PHE A 111 -5.98 8.49 8.90
N THR A 112 -6.77 9.50 9.18
CA THR A 112 -6.81 10.20 10.48
C THR A 112 -7.89 9.66 11.43
N GLY A 113 -8.52 8.53 11.08
CA GLY A 113 -9.67 7.94 11.78
C GLY A 113 -9.87 6.45 11.48
N ILE A 114 -11.05 5.92 11.80
CA ILE A 114 -11.46 4.55 11.44
C ILE A 114 -11.76 4.52 9.94
N MET A 115 -11.29 3.50 9.23
CA MET A 115 -11.56 3.31 7.81
C MET A 115 -12.97 2.77 7.63
N ASP A 116 -13.83 3.54 6.95
CA ASP A 116 -15.15 3.09 6.54
C ASP A 116 -15.04 2.29 5.23
N ALA A 117 -15.96 1.34 5.01
CA ALA A 117 -15.97 0.51 3.80
C ALA A 117 -16.36 1.28 2.53
N ASP A 118 -17.01 2.44 2.66
CA ASP A 118 -17.59 3.21 1.55
C ASP A 118 -16.62 4.26 0.93
N PHE A 119 -15.30 4.07 1.08
CA PHE A 119 -14.29 5.05 0.65
C PHE A 119 -13.71 4.78 -0.75
#